data_AF-A0A9P9JX77-F1
#
_entry.id   AF-A0A9P9JX77-F1
#
_cell.length_a   1.000
_cell.length_b   1.000
_cell.length_c   1.000
_cell.angle_alpha   90.00
_cell.angle_beta   90.00
_cell.angle_gamma   90.00
#
_symmetry.space_group_name_H-M   'P 1'
#
loop_
_entity.id
_entity.type
_entity.pdbx_description
1 polymer ?
#
loop_
_entity_poly.entity_id
_entity_poly.type
_entity_poly.pdbx_seq_one_letter_code
_entity_poly.pdbx_strand_id
1 'polypeptide(L)'
;MPTATEYFGISVTNIGPLTTTYTPPPACTTATTDHLLYALKNSLIYGFGSPDCKIDPYGKCLPSGAAVDSFIKEYSHPKSGQGIHAFHSPGIHCPEGWTTAGLLAHGEKTGSTFRSGVFTTTATVNSSMPLQMGSDEWWLKVLEPSETLAWCCPSGWDSLPYGYCRSSVAPALSSGYGSACYEAYPDSAFATVHTVEGERVSDTDGLISRIPSMTYTQETVALTEQWGDPSLVASMVLARQFPAVEMIYKADDVKAAKNGSKDDDDKDGKSKDDDNSASTLSKVGGFASGVALMVGLLTGAGLLMPW
;
A
#
# COMPACT_ATOMS: atom_id res chain seq x y z
N MET A 1 -17.67 -15.13 4.29
CA MET A 1 -16.45 -14.31 4.16
C MET A 1 -15.91 -14.52 2.76
N PRO A 2 -15.37 -13.50 2.08
CA PRO A 2 -14.78 -13.69 0.76
C PRO A 2 -13.61 -14.67 0.88
N THR A 3 -13.50 -15.61 -0.07
CA THR A 3 -12.40 -16.59 -0.10
C THR A 3 -11.14 -15.87 -0.53
N ALA A 4 -10.07 -15.99 0.25
CA ALA A 4 -8.77 -15.43 -0.13
C ALA A 4 -8.03 -16.34 -1.10
N THR A 5 -7.36 -15.74 -2.08
CA THR A 5 -6.35 -16.41 -2.89
C THR A 5 -4.98 -16.15 -2.27
N GLU A 6 -4.07 -17.12 -2.34
CA GLU A 6 -2.70 -16.96 -1.84
C GLU A 6 -1.71 -16.96 -3.00
N TYR A 7 -0.78 -16.01 -2.99
CA TYR A 7 0.41 -16.05 -3.85
C TYR A 7 1.64 -15.73 -3.01
N PHE A 8 2.63 -16.60 -3.02
CA PHE A 8 3.90 -16.40 -2.31
C PHE A 8 3.71 -16.07 -0.82
N GLY A 9 2.78 -16.73 -0.12
CA GLY A 9 2.46 -16.45 1.29
C GLY A 9 1.66 -15.16 1.52
N ILE A 10 1.25 -14.45 0.48
CA ILE A 10 0.44 -13.23 0.54
C ILE A 10 -1.01 -13.60 0.26
N SER A 11 -1.91 -13.29 1.18
CA SER A 11 -3.35 -13.53 1.01
C SER A 11 -4.04 -12.28 0.44
N VAL A 12 -4.71 -12.42 -0.70
CA VAL A 12 -5.47 -11.35 -1.35
C VAL A 12 -6.96 -11.68 -1.35
N THR A 13 -7.81 -10.67 -1.16
CA THR A 13 -9.27 -10.87 -1.24
C THR A 13 -10.00 -9.66 -1.81
N ASN A 14 -11.01 -9.93 -2.65
CA ASN A 14 -11.92 -8.90 -3.14
C ASN A 14 -13.00 -8.61 -2.08
N ILE A 15 -13.04 -7.36 -1.60
CA ILE A 15 -14.01 -6.88 -0.60
C ILE A 15 -15.22 -6.14 -1.20
N GLY A 16 -15.39 -6.25 -2.52
CA GLY A 16 -16.54 -5.72 -3.27
C GLY A 16 -16.22 -4.44 -4.04
N PRO A 17 -17.18 -3.95 -4.84
CA PRO A 17 -16.97 -2.77 -5.68
C PRO A 17 -16.80 -1.48 -4.87
N LEU A 18 -16.00 -0.56 -5.40
CA LEU A 18 -15.91 0.84 -4.96
C LEU A 18 -16.06 1.74 -6.19
N THR A 19 -17.28 1.84 -6.68
CA THR A 19 -17.64 2.56 -7.91
C THR A 19 -18.10 3.99 -7.67
N THR A 20 -18.16 4.43 -6.41
CA THR A 20 -18.51 5.80 -6.01
C THR A 20 -17.49 6.31 -5.00
N THR A 21 -17.35 7.63 -4.88
CA THR A 21 -16.45 8.24 -3.90
C THR A 21 -16.95 7.94 -2.49
N TYR A 22 -16.10 7.27 -1.71
CA TYR A 22 -16.34 7.05 -0.29
C TYR A 22 -15.89 8.28 0.52
N THR A 23 -16.76 8.83 1.35
CA THR A 23 -16.41 9.90 2.29
C THR A 23 -16.25 9.33 3.70
N PRO A 24 -15.01 9.25 4.23
CA PRO A 24 -14.81 8.87 5.63
C PRO A 24 -15.55 9.83 6.57
N PRO A 25 -16.17 9.35 7.66
CA PRO A 25 -16.77 10.21 8.68
C PRO A 25 -15.76 11.21 9.26
N PRO A 26 -16.19 12.40 9.73
CA PRO A 26 -15.29 13.37 10.36
C PRO A 26 -14.54 12.82 11.58
N ALA A 27 -15.04 11.77 12.21
CA ALA A 27 -14.37 11.09 13.32
C ALA A 27 -13.16 10.25 12.88
N CYS A 28 -12.89 10.09 11.58
CA CYS A 28 -11.71 9.41 11.04
C CYS A 28 -10.52 10.35 10.86
N THR A 29 -10.53 11.48 11.57
CA THR A 29 -9.40 12.41 11.66
C THR A 29 -8.19 11.75 12.31
N THR A 30 -7.03 12.37 12.07
CA THR A 30 -5.69 12.03 12.55
C THR A 30 -5.49 11.93 14.07
N ALA A 31 -6.53 11.79 14.90
CA ALA A 31 -6.41 11.69 16.37
C ALA A 31 -7.15 10.49 16.96
N THR A 32 -7.91 9.73 16.16
CA THR A 32 -8.83 8.69 16.62
C THR A 32 -8.51 7.30 16.08
N THR A 33 -7.58 7.19 15.13
CA THR A 33 -7.17 5.95 14.45
C THR A 33 -5.67 5.98 14.16
N ASP A 34 -4.86 6.22 15.19
CA ASP A 34 -3.49 6.65 14.94
C ASP A 34 -2.56 5.54 14.44
N HIS A 35 -2.99 4.26 14.49
CA HIS A 35 -2.28 3.07 13.94
C HIS A 35 -0.77 3.30 13.94
N LEU A 36 -0.26 3.54 15.14
CA LEU A 36 1.05 4.13 15.33
C LEU A 36 2.11 3.06 15.16
N LEU A 37 3.23 3.43 14.57
CA LEU A 37 4.43 2.64 14.66
C LEU A 37 5.69 3.49 14.56
N TYR A 38 6.78 2.94 15.08
CA TYR A 38 8.11 3.52 14.93
C TYR A 38 8.69 3.23 13.55
N ALA A 39 9.41 4.18 12.96
CA ALA A 39 10.23 3.98 11.77
C ALA A 39 11.37 4.97 11.67
N LEU A 40 12.26 4.77 10.71
CA LEU A 40 13.33 5.74 10.44
C LEU A 40 12.76 6.97 9.75
N LYS A 41 13.16 8.15 10.21
CA LYS A 41 12.80 9.43 9.57
C LYS A 41 13.11 9.44 8.07
N ASN A 42 14.25 8.85 7.68
CA ASN A 42 14.74 8.84 6.32
C ASN A 42 14.33 7.58 5.52
N SER A 43 13.61 6.63 6.15
CA SER A 43 13.06 5.45 5.50
C SER A 43 11.86 4.94 6.29
N LEU A 44 10.68 5.29 5.80
CA LEU A 44 9.41 4.88 6.40
C LEU A 44 8.98 3.46 6.01
N ILE A 45 9.76 2.78 5.16
CA ILE A 45 9.52 1.40 4.70
C ILE A 45 9.68 0.42 5.86
N TYR A 46 10.61 0.66 6.77
CA TYR A 46 10.87 -0.23 7.91
C TYR A 46 10.08 0.20 9.13
N GLY A 47 9.12 -0.63 9.55
CA GLY A 47 8.43 -0.50 10.83
C GLY A 47 9.17 -1.24 11.94
N PHE A 48 9.31 -0.63 13.11
CA PHE A 48 9.92 -1.24 14.30
C PHE A 48 8.89 -1.62 15.37
N GLY A 49 7.62 -1.81 14.97
CA GLY A 49 6.52 -2.17 15.86
C GLY A 49 5.68 -0.98 16.33
N SER A 50 4.50 -1.31 16.85
CA SER A 50 3.57 -0.35 17.45
C SER A 50 4.04 0.03 18.87
N PRO A 51 3.82 1.27 19.32
CA PRO A 51 4.14 1.68 20.68
C PRO A 51 3.17 1.15 21.76
N ASP A 52 1.95 0.75 21.39
CA ASP A 52 0.87 0.44 22.34
C ASP A 52 0.34 -1.00 22.27
N CYS A 53 0.89 -1.81 21.36
CA CYS A 53 0.52 -3.21 21.10
C CYS A 53 -0.94 -3.39 20.74
N LYS A 54 -1.59 -2.34 20.22
CA LYS A 54 -2.97 -2.41 19.77
C LYS A 54 -3.03 -2.43 18.26
N ILE A 55 -3.81 -3.38 17.77
CA ILE A 55 -4.30 -3.38 16.40
C ILE A 55 -5.73 -2.87 16.51
N ASP A 56 -5.90 -1.55 16.39
CA ASP A 56 -7.22 -0.97 16.33
C ASP A 56 -7.90 -1.38 15.01
N PRO A 57 -9.23 -1.56 14.98
CA PRO A 57 -9.96 -1.76 13.75
C PRO A 57 -10.03 -0.46 12.94
N TYR A 58 -9.93 -0.55 11.61
CA TYR A 58 -10.11 0.59 10.72
C TYR A 58 -11.57 1.04 10.64
N GLY A 59 -12.52 0.11 10.77
CA GLY A 59 -13.94 0.37 10.91
C GLY A 59 -14.52 1.22 9.78
N LYS A 60 -15.07 2.38 10.11
CA LYS A 60 -15.65 3.31 9.13
C LYS A 60 -14.63 4.30 8.57
N CYS A 61 -13.34 4.10 8.77
CA CYS A 61 -12.31 4.98 8.23
C CYS A 61 -11.72 4.47 6.92
N LEU A 62 -12.14 3.27 6.49
CA LEU A 62 -11.89 2.72 5.17
C LEU A 62 -13.22 2.39 4.48
N PRO A 63 -13.28 2.48 3.13
CA PRO A 63 -14.36 1.86 2.38
C PRO A 63 -14.42 0.36 2.71
N SER A 64 -15.62 -0.14 2.96
CA SER A 64 -15.84 -1.52 3.43
C SER A 64 -14.99 -1.93 4.64
N GLY A 65 -14.61 -1.00 5.53
CA GLY A 65 -13.61 -1.31 6.55
C GLY A 65 -14.00 -2.40 7.56
N ALA A 66 -15.30 -2.67 7.79
CA ALA A 66 -15.71 -3.84 8.56
C ALA A 66 -15.34 -5.18 7.89
N ALA A 67 -15.35 -5.24 6.55
CA ALA A 67 -14.88 -6.40 5.80
C ALA A 67 -13.35 -6.50 5.84
N VAL A 68 -12.65 -5.36 5.75
CA VAL A 68 -11.19 -5.29 5.93
C VAL A 68 -10.80 -5.81 7.32
N ASP A 69 -11.42 -5.30 8.40
CA ASP A 69 -11.16 -5.71 9.77
C ASP A 69 -11.43 -7.21 9.98
N SER A 70 -12.52 -7.72 9.40
CA SER A 70 -12.85 -9.15 9.44
C SER A 70 -11.80 -9.99 8.72
N PHE A 71 -11.34 -9.54 7.54
CA PHE A 71 -10.31 -10.23 6.78
C PHE A 71 -8.98 -10.22 7.52
N ILE A 72 -8.57 -9.08 8.08
CA ILE A 72 -7.39 -8.98 8.94
C ILE A 72 -7.53 -9.93 10.10
N LYS A 73 -8.61 -9.89 10.86
CA LYS A 73 -8.79 -10.80 12.00
C LYS A 73 -8.73 -12.28 11.62
N GLU A 74 -9.25 -12.63 10.44
CA GLU A 74 -9.31 -14.03 10.00
C GLU A 74 -7.99 -14.52 9.41
N TYR A 75 -7.32 -13.67 8.62
CA TYR A 75 -6.18 -14.02 7.78
C TYR A 75 -4.86 -13.42 8.26
N SER A 76 -4.86 -12.54 9.25
CA SER A 76 -3.64 -12.20 9.98
C SER A 76 -3.01 -13.46 10.54
N HIS A 77 -1.81 -13.30 11.08
CA HIS A 77 -1.04 -14.39 11.62
C HIS A 77 -1.87 -15.28 12.57
N PRO A 78 -1.80 -16.62 12.40
CA PRO A 78 -0.78 -17.31 11.61
C PRO A 78 -1.20 -17.62 10.16
N LYS A 79 -2.40 -17.26 9.69
CA LYS A 79 -2.90 -17.77 8.39
C LYS A 79 -2.19 -17.17 7.18
N SER A 80 -1.92 -15.87 7.17
CA SER A 80 -1.06 -15.27 6.16
C SER A 80 0.40 -15.53 6.48
N GLY A 81 1.16 -15.91 5.46
CA GLY A 81 2.62 -15.95 5.53
C GLY A 81 3.18 -14.53 5.64
N GLN A 82 3.21 -13.80 4.54
CA GLN A 82 3.93 -12.54 4.40
C GLN A 82 3.08 -11.28 4.45
N GLY A 83 1.79 -11.38 4.16
CA GLY A 83 0.94 -10.21 4.08
C GLY A 83 -0.50 -10.53 3.75
N ILE A 84 -1.35 -9.53 3.94
CA ILE A 84 -2.78 -9.56 3.65
C ILE A 84 -3.18 -8.30 2.91
N HIS A 85 -3.96 -8.46 1.85
CA HIS A 85 -4.32 -7.39 0.94
C HIS A 85 -5.80 -7.51 0.57
N ALA A 86 -6.57 -6.51 0.98
CA ALA A 86 -7.99 -6.43 0.68
C ALA A 86 -8.18 -5.36 -0.40
N PHE A 87 -8.77 -5.75 -1.54
CA PHE A 87 -8.93 -4.86 -2.68
C PHE A 87 -10.38 -4.75 -3.12
N HIS A 88 -10.70 -3.60 -3.73
CA HIS A 88 -11.98 -3.36 -4.37
C HIS A 88 -11.91 -3.68 -5.85
N SER A 89 -12.84 -4.48 -6.37
CA SER A 89 -12.98 -4.70 -7.81
C SER A 89 -14.45 -4.84 -8.22
N PRO A 90 -14.95 -4.01 -9.18
CA PRO A 90 -14.26 -2.85 -9.74
C PRO A 90 -14.10 -1.72 -8.71
N GLY A 91 -12.91 -1.13 -8.64
CA GLY A 91 -12.60 0.05 -7.82
C GLY A 91 -12.19 1.24 -8.69
N ILE A 92 -12.99 2.31 -8.69
CA ILE A 92 -12.88 3.41 -9.67
C ILE A 92 -12.47 4.73 -9.02
N HIS A 93 -12.92 5.00 -7.80
CA HIS A 93 -12.71 6.29 -7.15
C HIS A 93 -11.95 6.12 -5.84
N CYS A 94 -10.84 6.85 -5.70
CA CYS A 94 -10.21 7.02 -4.39
C CYS A 94 -11.22 7.65 -3.41
N PRO A 95 -11.13 7.34 -2.10
CA PRO A 95 -11.91 8.05 -1.10
C PRO A 95 -11.72 9.57 -1.14
N GLU A 96 -12.68 10.31 -0.62
CA GLU A 96 -12.57 11.77 -0.49
C GLU A 96 -11.39 12.15 0.41
N GLY A 97 -10.56 13.11 -0.05
CA GLY A 97 -9.34 13.52 0.64
C GLY A 97 -8.14 12.57 0.41
N TRP A 98 -8.25 11.62 -0.53
CA TRP A 98 -7.20 10.69 -0.90
C TRP A 98 -6.80 10.88 -2.36
N THR A 99 -5.54 10.56 -2.68
CA THR A 99 -4.94 10.67 -4.02
C THR A 99 -4.36 9.34 -4.46
N THR A 100 -4.38 9.09 -5.77
CA THR A 100 -3.70 7.93 -6.36
C THR A 100 -2.19 8.05 -6.18
N ALA A 101 -1.64 7.18 -5.34
CA ALA A 101 -0.22 7.12 -5.00
C ALA A 101 0.60 6.26 -5.97
N GLY A 102 -0.06 5.36 -6.69
CA GLY A 102 0.60 4.52 -7.69
C GLY A 102 -0.40 3.77 -8.55
N LEU A 103 0.05 3.44 -9.76
CA LEU A 103 -0.68 2.60 -10.70
C LEU A 103 0.23 1.49 -11.20
N LEU A 104 -0.33 0.29 -11.25
CA LEU A 104 0.28 -0.89 -11.81
C LEU A 104 -0.70 -1.53 -12.78
N ALA A 105 -0.38 -1.55 -14.08
CA ALA A 105 -1.24 -2.16 -15.08
C ALA A 105 -0.61 -3.42 -15.65
N HIS A 106 -1.41 -4.50 -15.68
CA HIS A 106 -1.12 -5.71 -16.42
C HIS A 106 -1.69 -5.55 -17.83
N GLY A 107 -0.84 -5.23 -18.79
CA GLY A 107 -1.27 -5.05 -20.18
C GLY A 107 -1.66 -6.37 -20.84
N GLU A 108 -2.40 -6.26 -21.95
CA GLU A 108 -2.94 -7.41 -22.70
C GLU A 108 -1.88 -8.28 -23.37
N LYS A 109 -0.73 -7.70 -23.68
CA LYS A 109 0.37 -8.39 -24.36
C LYS A 109 1.41 -8.81 -23.33
N THR A 110 1.98 -9.99 -23.50
CA THR A 110 3.09 -10.47 -22.68
C THR A 110 4.20 -9.42 -22.62
N GLY A 111 4.63 -9.05 -21.40
CA GLY A 111 5.65 -8.03 -21.16
C GLY A 111 5.17 -6.57 -21.22
N SER A 112 3.91 -6.32 -21.59
CA SER A 112 3.33 -4.97 -21.51
C SER A 112 2.85 -4.71 -20.09
N THR A 113 3.66 -4.02 -19.29
CA THR A 113 3.30 -3.63 -17.93
C THR A 113 3.57 -2.14 -17.75
N PHE A 114 2.70 -1.46 -17.01
CA PHE A 114 2.87 -0.05 -16.67
C PHE A 114 3.05 0.09 -15.15
N ARG A 115 4.00 0.93 -14.74
CA ARG A 115 4.29 1.24 -13.34
C ARG A 115 4.38 2.75 -13.17
N SER A 116 3.79 3.27 -12.10
CA SER A 116 3.93 4.68 -11.71
C SER A 116 3.84 4.84 -10.19
N GLY A 117 4.36 5.97 -9.70
CA GLY A 117 4.34 6.29 -8.28
C GLY A 117 5.09 5.25 -7.45
N VAL A 118 4.47 4.78 -6.38
CA VAL A 118 5.03 3.78 -5.45
C VAL A 118 5.56 2.51 -6.11
N PHE A 119 5.01 2.11 -7.26
CA PHE A 119 5.44 0.91 -8.00
C PHE A 119 6.70 1.12 -8.86
N THR A 120 7.25 2.34 -8.89
CA THR A 120 8.53 2.63 -9.57
C THR A 120 9.73 2.49 -8.65
N THR A 121 9.49 2.42 -7.33
CA THR A 121 10.54 2.26 -6.34
C THR A 121 10.90 0.78 -6.24
N THR A 122 11.98 0.38 -6.91
CA THR A 122 12.62 -0.90 -6.63
C THR A 122 13.48 -0.75 -5.38
N ALA A 123 13.20 -1.53 -4.35
CA ALA A 123 14.10 -1.65 -3.20
C ALA A 123 15.36 -2.41 -3.66
N THR A 124 16.31 -1.73 -4.30
CA THR A 124 17.64 -2.27 -4.57
C THR A 124 18.44 -2.27 -3.27
N VAL A 125 18.19 -3.28 -2.45
CA VAL A 125 19.09 -3.57 -1.34
C VAL A 125 20.25 -4.38 -1.91
N ASN A 126 21.45 -3.78 -1.99
CA ASN A 126 22.70 -4.51 -2.22
C ASN A 126 22.91 -5.44 -1.02
N SER A 127 22.30 -6.61 -1.07
CA SER A 127 22.23 -7.56 0.03
C SER A 127 22.70 -8.91 -0.49
N SER A 128 23.65 -9.51 0.21
CA SER A 128 24.00 -10.93 0.06
C SER A 128 22.98 -11.87 0.71
N MET A 129 21.81 -11.35 1.08
CA MET A 129 20.69 -12.10 1.64
C MET A 129 19.51 -12.07 0.67
N PRO A 130 18.73 -13.17 0.58
CA PRO A 130 17.48 -13.20 -0.16
C PRO A 130 16.55 -12.03 0.24
N LEU A 131 15.83 -11.46 -0.74
CA LEU A 131 14.94 -10.30 -0.53
C LEU A 131 13.47 -10.73 -0.56
N GLN A 132 12.59 -9.91 0.03
CA GLN A 132 11.16 -10.08 -0.16
C GLN A 132 10.79 -9.72 -1.61
N MET A 133 9.84 -10.45 -2.20
CA MET A 133 9.31 -10.16 -3.53
C MET A 133 8.74 -8.74 -3.58
N GLY A 134 9.08 -7.96 -4.61
CA GLY A 134 8.57 -6.60 -4.76
C GLY A 134 7.05 -6.55 -4.87
N SER A 135 6.42 -5.49 -4.34
CA SER A 135 4.96 -5.41 -4.36
C SER A 135 4.35 -5.35 -5.75
N ASP A 136 5.05 -4.76 -6.72
CA ASP A 136 4.64 -4.77 -8.11
C ASP A 136 4.75 -6.16 -8.76
N GLU A 137 5.76 -6.95 -8.39
CA GLU A 137 6.01 -8.27 -8.97
C GLU A 137 4.89 -9.26 -8.63
N TRP A 138 4.51 -9.36 -7.36
CA TRP A 138 3.44 -10.27 -6.96
C TRP A 138 2.06 -9.76 -7.35
N TRP A 139 1.81 -8.43 -7.33
CA TRP A 139 0.53 -7.90 -7.82
C TRP A 139 0.31 -8.19 -9.30
N LEU A 140 1.35 -8.17 -10.14
CA LEU A 140 1.23 -8.58 -11.55
C LEU A 140 0.85 -10.05 -11.73
N LYS A 141 1.08 -10.90 -10.72
CA LYS A 141 0.65 -12.31 -10.71
C LYS A 141 -0.79 -12.47 -10.21
N VAL A 142 -1.31 -11.48 -9.47
CA VAL A 142 -2.70 -11.42 -9.00
C VAL A 142 -3.62 -10.77 -10.05
N LEU A 143 -3.13 -9.75 -10.76
CA LEU A 143 -3.89 -9.03 -11.78
C LEU A 143 -4.14 -9.89 -13.02
N GLU A 144 -5.39 -9.93 -13.49
CA GLU A 144 -5.70 -10.49 -14.80
C GLU A 144 -5.15 -9.58 -15.92
N PRO A 145 -4.97 -10.11 -17.14
CA PRO A 145 -4.70 -9.26 -18.30
C PRO A 145 -5.76 -8.16 -18.45
N SER A 146 -5.29 -6.96 -18.81
CA SER A 146 -6.07 -5.71 -18.92
C SER A 146 -6.49 -5.07 -17.60
N GLU A 147 -6.14 -5.63 -16.45
CA GLU A 147 -6.44 -5.01 -15.15
C GLU A 147 -5.39 -3.99 -14.75
N THR A 148 -5.86 -2.95 -14.06
CA THR A 148 -5.02 -1.94 -13.42
C THR A 148 -5.32 -1.88 -11.95
N LEU A 149 -4.28 -2.00 -11.13
CA LEU A 149 -4.28 -1.69 -9.71
C LEU A 149 -3.97 -0.21 -9.51
N ALA A 150 -4.80 0.47 -8.72
CA ALA A 150 -4.54 1.77 -8.14
C ALA A 150 -4.40 1.64 -6.62
N TRP A 151 -3.38 2.29 -6.07
CA TRP A 151 -3.28 2.52 -4.63
C TRP A 151 -3.68 3.96 -4.34
N CYS A 152 -4.66 4.14 -3.46
CA CYS A 152 -5.02 5.44 -2.94
C CYS A 152 -4.45 5.60 -1.53
N CYS A 153 -3.83 6.75 -1.27
CA CYS A 153 -3.38 7.17 0.05
C CYS A 153 -4.02 8.51 0.42
N PRO A 154 -4.19 8.83 1.72
CA PRO A 154 -4.59 10.16 2.13
C PRO A 154 -3.68 11.22 1.51
N SER A 155 -4.23 12.33 1.04
CA SER A 155 -3.45 13.36 0.38
C SER A 155 -2.38 13.93 1.32
N GLY A 156 -1.15 14.05 0.82
CA GLY A 156 0.01 14.53 1.59
C GLY A 156 0.71 13.47 2.45
N TRP A 157 0.29 12.20 2.39
CA TRP A 157 0.98 11.08 3.02
C TRP A 157 1.96 10.42 2.05
N ASP A 158 3.04 9.86 2.59
CA ASP A 158 3.99 9.05 1.84
C ASP A 158 3.36 7.69 1.52
N SER A 159 3.45 7.25 0.28
CA SER A 159 3.07 5.90 -0.11
C SER A 159 4.27 4.98 -0.06
N LEU A 160 4.10 3.81 0.56
CA LEU A 160 5.14 2.82 0.75
C LEU A 160 4.82 1.57 -0.08
N PRO A 161 5.84 0.84 -0.57
CA PRO A 161 5.66 -0.51 -1.08
C PRO A 161 4.89 -1.38 -0.06
N TYR A 162 4.25 -2.45 -0.55
CA TYR A 162 3.43 -3.37 0.25
C TYR A 162 2.12 -2.78 0.83
N GLY A 163 1.53 -1.77 0.19
CA GLY A 163 0.14 -1.38 0.42
C GLY A 163 -0.07 -0.52 1.67
N TYR A 164 0.92 0.29 2.07
CA TYR A 164 0.80 1.19 3.22
C TYR A 164 1.01 2.65 2.83
N CYS A 165 0.34 3.54 3.54
CA CYS A 165 0.47 4.98 3.49
C CYS A 165 0.92 5.47 4.86
N ARG A 166 1.80 6.46 4.92
CA ARG A 166 2.39 6.91 6.19
C ARG A 166 2.55 8.41 6.29
N SER A 167 2.45 8.91 7.52
CA SER A 167 2.79 10.30 7.86
C SER A 167 3.55 10.34 9.18
N SER A 168 4.66 11.07 9.23
CA SER A 168 5.43 11.27 10.46
C SER A 168 4.69 12.20 11.43
N VAL A 169 4.67 11.87 12.72
CA VAL A 169 4.01 12.65 13.78
C VAL A 169 5.02 13.42 14.60
N ALA A 170 6.00 12.72 15.18
CA ALA A 170 6.98 13.30 16.10
C ALA A 170 8.24 12.44 16.16
N PRO A 171 9.39 12.97 16.62
CA PRO A 171 10.53 12.14 17.02
C PRO A 171 10.12 11.10 18.07
N ALA A 172 10.64 9.88 17.96
CA ALA A 172 10.24 8.76 18.82
C ALA A 172 10.46 9.08 20.31
N LEU A 173 11.64 9.59 20.65
CA LEU A 173 12.02 9.92 22.03
C LEU A 173 11.24 11.09 22.65
N SER A 174 10.62 11.95 21.83
CA SER A 174 9.80 13.07 22.33
C SER A 174 8.30 12.77 22.31
N SER A 175 7.89 11.57 21.90
CA SER A 175 6.48 11.22 21.69
C SER A 175 5.73 10.78 22.97
N GLY A 176 6.45 10.56 24.08
CA GLY A 176 5.88 10.03 25.32
C GLY A 176 5.75 8.51 25.37
N TYR A 177 5.99 7.81 24.26
CA TYR A 177 6.06 6.35 24.20
C TYR A 177 7.51 5.88 24.39
N GLY A 178 7.73 4.95 25.33
CA GLY A 178 9.05 4.41 25.67
C GLY A 178 9.28 2.95 25.29
N SER A 179 8.26 2.29 24.75
CA SER A 179 8.28 0.86 24.43
C SER A 179 7.68 0.60 23.06
N ALA A 180 8.05 -0.52 22.45
CA ALA A 180 7.48 -1.01 21.22
C ALA A 180 7.11 -2.49 21.33
N CYS A 181 6.21 -2.93 20.47
CA CYS A 181 5.75 -4.32 20.40
C CYS A 181 6.58 -5.02 19.34
N TYR A 182 7.46 -5.88 19.82
CA TYR A 182 8.37 -6.63 19.00
C TYR A 182 7.78 -8.01 18.75
N GLU A 183 7.69 -8.37 17.47
CA GLU A 183 7.33 -9.71 17.03
C GLU A 183 8.60 -10.46 16.63
N ALA A 184 8.93 -11.52 17.35
CA ALA A 184 10.05 -12.39 17.03
C ALA A 184 9.54 -13.66 16.34
N TYR A 185 10.01 -13.89 15.13
CA TYR A 185 9.74 -15.11 14.37
C TYR A 185 10.95 -16.04 14.46
N PRO A 186 10.76 -17.36 14.63
CA PRO A 186 11.87 -18.29 14.52
C PRO A 186 12.41 -18.33 13.10
N ASP A 187 13.70 -18.64 12.91
CA ASP A 187 14.31 -18.74 11.57
C ASP A 187 13.55 -19.73 10.67
N SER A 188 12.99 -20.79 11.26
CA SER A 188 12.15 -21.77 10.57
C SER A 188 10.84 -21.21 10.02
N ALA A 189 10.46 -19.99 10.37
CA ALA A 189 9.31 -19.32 9.79
C ALA A 189 9.58 -18.77 8.38
N PHE A 190 10.84 -18.76 7.95
CA PHE A 190 11.24 -18.23 6.65
C PHE A 190 11.79 -19.33 5.75
N ALA A 191 11.45 -19.26 4.47
CA ALA A 191 11.97 -20.11 3.42
C ALA A 191 12.60 -19.24 2.32
N THR A 192 13.75 -19.68 1.81
CA THR A 192 14.31 -19.11 0.58
C THR A 192 13.71 -19.84 -0.61
N VAL A 193 12.95 -19.11 -1.43
CA VAL A 193 12.22 -19.63 -2.58
C VAL A 193 12.94 -19.21 -3.85
N HIS A 194 13.30 -20.19 -4.67
CA HIS A 194 13.95 -19.97 -5.97
C HIS A 194 12.98 -20.12 -7.15
N THR A 195 11.90 -20.88 -6.95
CA THR A 195 10.88 -21.12 -7.97
C THR A 195 9.47 -21.12 -7.36
N VAL A 196 8.51 -20.63 -8.14
CA VAL A 196 7.07 -20.70 -7.83
C VAL A 196 6.38 -21.24 -9.08
N GLU A 197 5.62 -22.32 -8.93
CA GLU A 197 4.92 -22.97 -10.05
C GLU A 197 5.84 -23.38 -11.22
N GLY A 198 7.12 -23.65 -10.91
CA GLY A 198 8.14 -24.01 -11.90
C GLY A 198 8.80 -22.82 -12.61
N GLU A 199 8.32 -21.59 -12.40
CA GLU A 199 8.98 -20.38 -12.87
C GLU A 199 10.00 -19.88 -11.85
N ARG A 200 11.13 -19.36 -12.33
CA ARG A 200 12.16 -18.74 -11.47
C ARG A 200 11.64 -17.38 -10.98
N VAL A 201 11.70 -17.15 -9.67
CA VAL A 201 11.18 -15.91 -9.06
C VAL A 201 12.23 -14.83 -8.84
N SER A 202 13.52 -15.15 -8.94
CA SER A 202 14.60 -14.17 -8.85
C SER A 202 15.84 -14.65 -9.60
N ASP A 203 16.55 -13.72 -10.24
CA ASP A 203 17.85 -13.98 -10.88
C ASP A 203 19.01 -14.10 -9.87
N THR A 204 18.75 -13.91 -8.57
CA THR A 204 19.73 -13.95 -7.47
C THR A 204 19.62 -15.23 -6.62
N ASP A 205 20.08 -15.20 -5.37
CA ASP A 205 20.09 -16.29 -4.38
C ASP A 205 18.69 -16.67 -3.84
N GLY A 206 17.62 -16.34 -4.56
CA GLY A 206 16.23 -16.59 -4.17
C GLY A 206 15.55 -15.43 -3.44
N LEU A 207 14.26 -15.59 -3.16
CA LEU A 207 13.43 -14.64 -2.42
C LEU A 207 13.03 -15.21 -1.07
N ILE A 208 12.94 -14.38 -0.04
CA ILE A 208 12.41 -14.79 1.27
C ILE A 208 10.89 -14.87 1.18
N SER A 209 10.35 -15.99 1.66
CA SER A 209 8.94 -16.13 1.98
C SER A 209 8.72 -16.54 3.42
N ARG A 210 7.71 -15.98 4.07
CA ARG A 210 7.25 -16.43 5.38
C ARG A 210 6.23 -17.55 5.20
N ILE A 211 6.47 -18.66 5.89
CA ILE A 211 5.62 -19.85 5.83
C ILE A 211 4.31 -19.58 6.59
N PRO A 212 3.14 -19.79 5.96
CA PRO A 212 1.86 -19.76 6.65
C PRO A 212 1.79 -20.73 7.83
N SER A 213 0.90 -20.46 8.77
CA SER A 213 0.65 -21.23 10.00
C SER A 213 1.78 -21.22 11.03
N MET A 214 2.83 -20.43 10.83
CA MET A 214 3.92 -20.26 11.80
C MET A 214 3.51 -19.32 12.95
N THR A 215 3.98 -19.63 14.14
CA THR A 215 3.75 -18.81 15.34
C THR A 215 4.93 -17.87 15.59
N TYR A 216 4.66 -16.78 16.28
CA TYR A 216 5.65 -15.81 16.72
C TYR A 216 5.47 -15.55 18.21
N THR A 217 6.49 -14.96 18.82
CA THR A 217 6.38 -14.40 20.15
C THR A 217 6.22 -12.90 20.05
N GLN A 218 5.27 -12.35 20.79
CA GLN A 218 5.11 -10.91 20.93
C GLN A 218 5.58 -10.48 22.32
N GLU A 219 6.42 -9.48 22.38
CA GLU A 219 6.88 -8.87 23.63
C GLU A 219 6.87 -7.35 23.55
N THR A 220 6.56 -6.72 24.69
CA THR A 220 6.73 -5.29 24.85
C THR A 220 8.15 -5.03 25.34
N VAL A 221 8.94 -4.35 24.52
CA VAL A 221 10.36 -4.07 24.78
C VAL A 221 10.58 -2.57 24.89
N ALA A 222 11.51 -2.15 25.75
CA ALA A 222 11.90 -0.74 25.78
C ALA A 222 12.61 -0.38 24.47
N LEU A 223 12.29 0.79 23.92
CA LEU A 223 12.81 1.24 22.63
C LEU A 223 14.36 1.26 22.61
N THR A 224 14.97 1.63 23.73
CA THR A 224 16.43 1.69 23.88
C THR A 224 17.08 0.34 24.18
N GLU A 225 16.32 -0.66 24.64
CA GLU A 225 16.85 -2.00 24.96
C GLU A 225 16.90 -2.87 23.70
N GLN A 226 15.84 -2.86 22.90
CA GLN A 226 15.75 -3.68 21.69
C GLN A 226 16.65 -3.18 20.57
N TRP A 227 16.65 -1.87 20.34
CA TRP A 227 17.44 -1.22 19.30
C TRP A 227 18.63 -0.50 19.94
N GLY A 228 19.45 -1.25 20.69
CA GLY A 228 20.53 -0.77 21.57
C GLY A 228 21.61 0.15 20.96
N ASP A 229 21.47 0.56 19.69
CA ASP A 229 22.15 1.69 19.08
C ASP A 229 21.35 2.99 19.34
N PRO A 230 21.84 3.90 20.21
CA PRO A 230 21.17 5.17 20.50
C PRO A 230 20.97 6.06 19.27
N SER A 231 21.84 5.95 18.26
CA SER A 231 21.74 6.74 17.02
C SER A 231 20.58 6.27 16.16
N LEU A 232 20.30 4.96 16.14
CA LEU A 232 19.14 4.39 15.47
C LEU A 232 17.85 4.90 16.11
N VAL A 233 17.73 4.77 17.44
CA VAL A 233 16.56 5.23 18.19
C VAL A 233 16.35 6.75 18.05
N ALA A 234 17.43 7.55 18.06
CA ALA A 234 17.35 8.98 17.86
C ALA A 234 16.87 9.36 16.44
N SER A 235 17.12 8.51 15.44
CA SER A 235 16.66 8.69 14.06
C SER A 235 15.22 8.21 13.83
N MET A 236 14.63 7.51 14.80
CA MET A 236 13.26 7.02 14.70
C MET A 236 12.24 8.16 14.91
N VAL A 237 11.15 8.06 14.15
CA VAL A 237 9.94 8.85 14.31
C VAL A 237 8.80 7.95 14.72
N LEU A 238 7.91 8.49 15.54
CA LEU A 238 6.56 7.98 15.64
C LEU A 238 5.79 8.44 14.41
N ALA A 239 5.16 7.50 13.71
CA ALA A 239 4.42 7.79 12.50
C ALA A 239 3.09 7.04 12.50
N ARG A 240 2.08 7.67 11.90
CA ARG A 240 0.78 7.04 11.63
C ARG A 240 0.88 6.26 10.35
N GLN A 241 0.27 5.08 10.32
CA GLN A 241 0.19 4.27 9.12
C GLN A 241 -1.24 3.84 8.85
N PHE A 242 -1.63 3.87 7.59
CA PHE A 242 -2.91 3.38 7.12
C PHE A 242 -2.66 2.47 5.92
N PRO A 243 -3.45 1.42 5.71
CA PRO A 243 -3.37 0.66 4.48
C PRO A 243 -3.82 1.56 3.32
N ALA A 244 -3.18 1.38 2.17
CA ALA A 244 -3.69 1.95 0.94
C ALA A 244 -5.06 1.36 0.63
N VAL A 245 -5.96 2.15 0.06
CA VAL A 245 -7.16 1.58 -0.57
C VAL A 245 -6.75 1.03 -1.91
N GLU A 246 -6.71 -0.30 -2.00
CA GLU A 246 -6.32 -1.03 -3.19
C GLU A 246 -7.54 -1.21 -4.10
N MET A 247 -7.44 -0.75 -5.34
CA MET A 247 -8.54 -0.74 -6.29
C MET A 247 -8.09 -1.36 -7.60
N ILE A 248 -8.82 -2.37 -8.07
CA ILE A 248 -8.58 -3.01 -9.36
C ILE A 248 -9.71 -2.62 -10.31
N TYR A 249 -9.37 -2.24 -11.53
CA TYR A 249 -10.35 -1.93 -12.58
C TYR A 249 -9.82 -2.28 -13.97
N LYS A 250 -10.75 -2.49 -14.90
CA LYS A 250 -10.51 -2.55 -16.34
C LYS A 250 -10.92 -1.23 -16.98
N ALA A 251 -10.42 -0.97 -18.18
CA ALA A 251 -10.73 0.27 -18.91
C ALA A 251 -12.25 0.44 -19.15
N ASP A 252 -12.98 -0.65 -19.31
CA ASP A 252 -14.43 -0.62 -19.53
C ASP A 252 -15.21 -0.25 -18.27
N ASP A 253 -14.72 -0.57 -17.07
CA ASP A 253 -15.34 -0.15 -15.81
C ASP A 253 -15.31 1.37 -15.67
N VAL A 254 -14.21 2.01 -16.09
CA VAL A 254 -14.05 3.46 -16.10
C VAL A 254 -15.01 4.11 -17.10
N LYS A 255 -15.19 3.50 -18.28
CA LYS A 255 -16.15 3.98 -19.29
C LYS A 255 -17.59 3.86 -18.76
N ALA A 256 -17.93 2.74 -18.13
CA ALA A 256 -19.25 2.52 -17.55
C ALA A 256 -19.56 3.56 -16.46
N ALA A 257 -18.62 3.84 -15.56
CA ALA A 257 -18.77 4.86 -14.53
C ALA A 257 -19.00 6.27 -15.12
N LYS A 258 -18.28 6.64 -16.19
CA LYS A 258 -18.48 7.93 -16.88
C LYS A 258 -19.83 8.05 -17.59
N ASN A 259 -20.36 6.95 -18.11
CA ASN A 259 -21.64 6.94 -18.82
C ASN A 259 -22.84 6.91 -17.87
N GLY A 260 -22.71 6.36 -16.66
CA GLY A 260 -23.76 6.35 -15.63
C GLY A 260 -23.98 7.68 -14.93
N SER A 261 -23.11 8.68 -15.16
CA SER A 261 -23.19 10.00 -14.52
C SER A 261 -23.90 11.06 -15.39
N LYS A 262 -24.63 10.66 -16.44
CA LYS A 262 -25.26 11.57 -17.43
C LYS A 262 -26.75 11.84 -17.25
N ASP A 263 -27.38 11.29 -16.22
CA ASP A 263 -28.76 11.62 -15.87
C ASP A 263 -28.75 12.36 -14.52
N ASP A 264 -28.56 13.69 -14.58
CA ASP A 264 -29.31 14.69 -13.78
C ASP A 264 -28.71 16.11 -13.94
N ASP A 265 -29.48 16.92 -14.69
CA ASP A 265 -29.64 18.38 -14.68
C ASP A 265 -28.48 19.36 -14.97
N ASP A 266 -28.63 20.02 -16.13
CA ASP A 266 -28.32 21.43 -16.35
C ASP A 266 -28.67 22.31 -15.13
N LYS A 267 -27.66 22.94 -14.51
CA LYS A 267 -27.64 24.40 -14.25
C LYS A 267 -26.33 24.87 -13.60
N ASP A 268 -25.71 25.83 -14.28
CA ASP A 268 -24.76 26.86 -13.87
C ASP A 268 -24.27 26.86 -12.41
N GLY A 269 -22.96 26.63 -12.24
CA GLY A 269 -22.28 26.84 -10.96
C GLY A 269 -20.78 26.56 -11.00
N LYS A 270 -20.01 27.44 -11.67
CA LYS A 270 -18.56 27.68 -11.55
C LYS A 270 -17.72 26.51 -10.98
N SER A 271 -17.15 25.72 -11.90
CA SER A 271 -16.10 24.72 -11.62
C SER A 271 -15.04 25.31 -10.68
N LYS A 272 -14.93 24.76 -9.48
CA LYS A 272 -13.65 24.73 -8.78
C LYS A 272 -12.90 23.56 -9.36
N ASP A 273 -11.75 23.84 -9.94
CA ASP A 273 -10.79 22.82 -10.36
C ASP A 273 -10.20 22.17 -9.10
N ASP A 274 -10.99 21.30 -8.47
CA ASP A 274 -10.51 20.37 -7.48
C ASP A 274 -10.01 19.15 -8.26
N ASP A 275 -8.69 18.88 -8.18
CA ASP A 275 -8.01 17.73 -8.79
C ASP A 275 -8.61 16.41 -8.30
N ASN A 276 -9.75 16.03 -8.85
CA ASN A 276 -10.43 14.77 -8.61
C ASN A 276 -9.78 13.69 -9.48
N SER A 277 -9.53 12.53 -8.86
CA SER A 277 -8.71 11.41 -9.34
C SER A 277 -9.12 10.80 -10.70
N ALA A 278 -10.20 11.30 -11.32
CA ALA A 278 -10.62 10.94 -12.67
C ALA A 278 -9.68 11.46 -13.77
N SER A 279 -8.90 12.51 -13.51
CA SER A 279 -7.97 13.10 -14.49
C SER A 279 -6.74 12.21 -14.74
N THR A 280 -6.23 11.52 -13.71
CA THR A 280 -5.12 10.54 -13.82
C THR A 280 -5.57 9.21 -14.44
N LEU A 281 -6.83 8.79 -14.25
CA LEU A 281 -7.43 7.61 -14.90
C LEU A 281 -7.40 7.69 -16.44
N SER A 282 -7.47 8.91 -16.99
CA SER A 282 -7.41 9.13 -18.44
C SER A 282 -6.01 8.93 -19.05
N LYS A 283 -4.93 8.91 -18.23
CA LYS A 283 -3.56 8.61 -18.70
C LYS A 283 -3.35 7.12 -19.01
N VAL A 284 -4.06 6.21 -18.33
CA VAL A 284 -3.92 4.76 -18.56
C VAL A 284 -4.80 4.29 -19.73
N GLY A 285 -5.96 4.94 -19.94
CA GLY A 285 -6.84 4.65 -21.08
C GLY A 285 -6.23 4.88 -22.47
N GLY A 286 -5.07 5.56 -22.54
CA GLY A 286 -4.30 5.75 -23.78
C GLY A 286 -3.44 4.55 -24.20
N PHE A 287 -3.22 3.56 -23.34
CA PHE A 287 -2.42 2.38 -23.71
C PHE A 287 -3.16 1.36 -24.57
N ALA A 288 -4.49 1.48 -24.69
CA ALA A 288 -5.31 0.58 -25.50
C ALA A 288 -5.36 0.97 -26.99
N SER A 289 -4.87 2.13 -27.42
CA SER A 289 -4.79 2.43 -28.85
C SER A 289 -3.84 3.61 -29.15
N GLY A 290 -2.61 3.31 -29.57
CA GLY A 290 -1.75 4.24 -30.29
C GLY A 290 -1.00 5.28 -29.45
N VAL A 291 0.32 5.28 -29.61
CA VAL A 291 1.28 6.24 -29.06
C VAL A 291 0.79 7.70 -29.05
N ALA A 292 0.77 8.33 -27.85
CA ALA A 292 1.06 9.76 -27.65
C ALA A 292 1.33 10.07 -26.16
N LEU A 293 2.59 9.91 -25.74
CA LEU A 293 3.10 10.44 -24.46
C LEU A 293 3.21 11.97 -24.58
N MET A 294 2.31 12.70 -23.92
CA MET A 294 2.59 14.09 -23.53
C MET A 294 3.14 14.07 -22.11
N VAL A 295 4.47 14.13 -22.03
CA VAL A 295 5.22 14.38 -20.80
C VAL A 295 4.95 15.82 -20.36
N GLY A 296 4.14 15.97 -19.32
CA GLY A 296 4.05 17.21 -18.56
C GLY A 296 5.24 17.32 -17.60
N LEU A 297 6.32 17.93 -18.08
CA LEU A 297 7.41 18.48 -17.26
C LEU A 297 6.88 19.60 -16.37
N LEU A 298 6.98 19.46 -15.05
CA LEU A 298 7.09 20.57 -14.10
C LEU A 298 8.05 20.12 -12.98
N THR A 299 9.35 20.30 -13.22
CA THR A 299 10.20 21.42 -12.73
C THR A 299 10.79 21.18 -11.35
N GLY A 300 11.90 20.43 -11.34
CA GLY A 300 12.95 20.67 -10.37
C GLY A 300 13.52 22.07 -10.58
N ALA A 301 13.38 22.93 -9.58
CA ALA A 301 14.27 24.06 -9.39
C ALA A 301 15.32 23.61 -8.39
N GLY A 302 16.46 23.15 -8.91
CA GLY A 302 17.70 23.21 -8.16
C GLY A 302 18.01 24.69 -7.90
N LEU A 303 18.21 25.05 -6.64
CA LEU A 303 19.07 26.19 -6.32
C LEU A 303 20.33 25.63 -5.67
N LEU A 304 21.42 25.81 -6.41
CA LEU A 304 22.79 25.56 -5.99
C LEU A 304 23.21 26.56 -4.90
N MET A 305 23.69 26.02 -3.77
CA MET A 305 24.85 26.45 -2.95
C MET A 305 24.80 27.83 -2.24
N PRO A 306 25.72 28.19 -1.29
CA PRO A 306 26.88 27.44 -0.73
C PRO A 306 26.98 27.44 0.82
N TRP A 307 28.03 26.77 1.30
CA TRP A 307 28.60 26.61 2.66
C TRP A 307 28.06 25.45 3.50
#